data_AF-K6V0F4-F1
#
_entry.id   AF-K6V0F4-F1
#
_cell.length_a   1.000
_cell.length_b   1.000
_cell.length_c   1.000
_cell.angle_alpha   90.00
_cell.angle_beta   90.00
_cell.angle_gamma   90.00
#
_symmetry.space_group_name_H-M   'P 1'
#
loop_
_entity.id
_entity.type
_entity.pdbx_description
1 polymer ?
#
loop_
_entity_poly.entity_id
_entity_poly.type
_entity_poly.pdbx_seq_one_letter_code
_entity_poly.pdbx_strand_id
1 'polypeptide(L)'
;MNLPSGALPSKNFYNELETTFNELGEHDVKCNSDYLQYSEPNIIKICATLVKYLNTNPENERNLKDQHCNLLSLWIYEQLFKYFPDEANRLVLSDIFANRNDLQVDKCLRDVIVLSYDNWKERKDLYDYCVDYHEFNFLNDFSDEKCKEYEKYIEEKSPLYDKYDSLYMQAYEKDVFYKKCKYYNPKKRNT
;
A
#
# COMPACT_ATOMS: atom_id res chain seq x y z
N MET A 1 1.03 -16.75 -13.77
CA MET A 1 1.98 -16.13 -14.74
C MET A 1 2.13 -14.70 -14.28
N ASN A 2 3.35 -14.23 -14.02
CA ASN A 2 3.55 -12.89 -13.47
C ASN A 2 3.66 -11.89 -14.61
N LEU A 3 2.83 -10.85 -14.58
CA LEU A 3 3.00 -9.68 -15.44
C LEU A 3 4.43 -9.12 -15.28
N PRO A 4 5.03 -8.61 -16.38
CA PRO A 4 6.36 -8.01 -16.31
C PRO A 4 6.39 -6.91 -15.24
N SER A 5 7.48 -6.88 -14.48
CA SER A 5 7.77 -5.79 -13.53
C SER A 5 7.73 -4.49 -14.32
N GLY A 6 6.85 -3.56 -13.94
CA GLY A 6 6.54 -2.35 -14.71
C GLY A 6 5.06 -2.21 -15.08
N ALA A 7 4.32 -3.31 -15.25
CA ALA A 7 2.94 -3.27 -15.75
C ALA A 7 1.87 -2.99 -14.67
N LEU A 8 2.17 -3.23 -13.40
CA LEU A 8 1.25 -3.02 -12.27
C LEU A 8 1.77 -1.87 -11.38
N PRO A 9 1.09 -0.70 -11.34
CA PRO A 9 1.51 0.43 -10.54
C PRO A 9 1.71 0.10 -9.05
N SER A 10 0.79 -0.66 -8.43
CA SER A 10 0.89 -1.07 -7.03
C SER A 10 2.16 -1.89 -6.77
N LYS A 11 2.46 -2.86 -7.64
CA LYS A 11 3.66 -3.70 -7.57
C LYS A 11 4.93 -2.88 -7.74
N ASN A 12 4.94 -1.93 -8.68
CA ASN A 12 6.09 -1.04 -8.89
C ASN A 12 6.37 -0.22 -7.63
N PHE A 13 5.32 0.35 -7.03
CA PHE A 13 5.41 1.08 -5.77
C PHE A 13 6.02 0.23 -4.65
N TYR A 14 5.56 -1.01 -4.48
CA TYR A 14 6.13 -1.92 -3.47
C TYR A 14 7.57 -2.31 -3.76
N ASN A 15 7.94 -2.50 -5.03
CA ASN A 15 9.32 -2.80 -5.41
C ASN A 15 10.27 -1.64 -5.08
N GLU A 16 9.83 -0.39 -5.22
CA GLU A 16 10.62 0.79 -4.82
C GLU A 16 10.85 0.83 -3.31
N LEU A 17 9.80 0.56 -2.51
CA LEU A 17 9.91 0.45 -1.06
C LEU A 17 10.81 -0.72 -0.64
N GLU A 18 10.69 -1.87 -1.29
CA GLU A 18 11.51 -3.05 -1.02
C GLU A 18 12.98 -2.82 -1.39
N THR A 19 13.25 -2.14 -2.51
CA THR A 19 14.60 -1.74 -2.90
C THR A 19 15.19 -0.79 -1.85
N THR A 20 14.42 0.23 -1.46
CA THR A 20 14.82 1.17 -0.41
C THR A 20 15.10 0.45 0.91
N PHE A 21 14.22 -0.47 1.31
CA PHE A 21 14.39 -1.29 2.49
C PHE A 21 15.67 -2.13 2.43
N ASN A 22 16.00 -2.72 1.28
CA ASN A 22 17.19 -3.55 1.13
C ASN A 22 18.49 -2.73 1.16
N GLU A 23 18.49 -1.53 0.56
CA GLU A 23 19.66 -0.64 0.48
C GLU A 23 19.97 0.12 1.79
N LEU A 24 18.99 0.29 2.68
CA LEU A 24 19.20 1.01 3.94
C LEU A 24 20.17 0.26 4.86
N GLY A 25 21.21 0.96 5.32
CA GLY A 25 22.10 0.50 6.39
C GLY A 25 21.49 0.72 7.79
N GLU A 26 22.03 0.03 8.79
CA GLU A 26 21.54 0.07 10.18
C GLU A 26 21.60 1.46 10.86
N HIS A 27 22.32 2.42 10.28
CA HIS A 27 22.59 3.74 10.87
C HIS A 27 21.96 4.93 10.11
N ASP A 28 21.20 4.67 9.04
CA ASP A 28 20.91 5.72 8.05
C ASP A 28 19.78 6.69 8.42
N VAL A 29 18.96 6.43 9.45
CA VAL A 29 17.80 7.29 9.73
C VAL A 29 17.42 7.35 11.21
N LYS A 30 17.07 8.55 11.69
CA LYS A 30 16.44 8.79 13.00
C LYS A 30 15.07 8.10 13.09
N CYS A 31 15.09 6.89 13.63
CA CYS A 31 13.95 6.23 14.26
C CYS A 31 14.34 6.11 15.74
N ASN A 32 13.67 6.85 16.63
CA ASN A 32 14.04 6.85 18.05
C ASN A 32 13.69 5.48 18.66
N SER A 33 14.73 4.68 18.93
CA SER A 33 14.65 3.37 19.55
C SER A 33 14.24 3.41 21.02
N ASP A 34 14.37 4.56 21.68
CA ASP A 34 14.19 4.71 23.14
C ASP A 34 12.76 4.40 23.62
N TYR A 35 11.78 4.38 22.70
CA TYR A 35 10.37 4.07 22.99
C TYR A 35 9.89 2.77 22.34
N LEU A 36 10.67 2.19 21.43
CA LEU A 36 10.35 0.88 20.87
C LEU A 36 10.77 -0.15 21.91
N GLN A 37 9.78 -0.76 22.57
CA GLN A 37 10.03 -1.94 23.42
C GLN A 37 10.74 -3.08 22.67
N TYR A 38 10.77 -2.97 21.34
CA TYR A 38 11.34 -3.90 20.37
C TYR A 38 12.49 -3.22 19.61
N SER A 39 13.73 -3.44 20.06
CA SER A 39 14.95 -3.09 19.31
C SER A 39 15.21 -4.04 18.13
N GLU A 40 14.14 -4.51 17.47
CA GLU A 40 14.23 -5.44 16.36
C GLU A 40 14.75 -4.70 15.11
N PRO A 41 15.89 -5.12 14.53
CA PRO A 41 16.51 -4.40 13.40
C PRO A 41 15.56 -4.19 12.22
N ASN A 42 14.66 -5.14 11.96
CA ASN A 42 13.69 -5.04 10.88
C ASN A 42 12.65 -3.94 11.12
N ILE A 43 12.23 -3.69 12.36
CA ILE A 43 11.30 -2.59 12.68
C ILE A 43 11.98 -1.24 12.43
N ILE A 44 13.22 -1.10 12.89
CA ILE A 44 14.03 0.11 12.67
C ILE A 44 14.17 0.35 11.17
N LYS A 45 14.43 -0.70 10.39
CA LYS A 45 14.57 -0.63 8.94
C LYS A 45 13.24 -0.27 8.24
N ILE A 46 12.11 -0.84 8.64
CA ILE A 46 10.77 -0.47 8.14
C ILE A 46 10.50 1.02 8.40
N CYS A 47 10.77 1.46 9.63
CA CYS A 47 10.66 2.86 10.01
C CYS A 47 11.55 3.75 9.14
N ALA A 48 12.82 3.39 8.95
CA ALA A 48 13.77 4.13 8.13
C ALA A 48 13.31 4.25 6.66
N THR A 49 12.79 3.17 6.07
CA THR A 49 12.20 3.16 4.73
C THR A 49 11.09 4.18 4.61
N LEU A 50 10.17 4.20 5.58
CA LEU A 50 9.08 5.17 5.61
C LEU A 50 9.58 6.62 5.66
N VAL A 51 10.54 6.93 6.53
CA VAL A 51 11.09 8.31 6.61
C VAL A 51 11.70 8.72 5.28
N LYS A 52 12.51 7.83 4.69
CA LYS A 52 13.21 8.09 3.45
C LYS A 52 12.18 8.36 2.36
N TYR A 53 11.17 7.50 2.21
CA TYR A 53 10.09 7.67 1.23
C TYR A 53 9.37 9.01 1.37
N LEU A 54 8.98 9.40 2.59
CA LEU A 54 8.28 10.66 2.84
C LEU A 54 9.15 11.89 2.56
N ASN A 55 10.46 11.81 2.85
CA ASN A 55 11.39 12.91 2.61
C ASN A 55 11.76 13.07 1.13
N THR A 56 11.90 11.97 0.38
CA THR A 56 12.33 12.00 -1.02
C THR A 56 11.20 12.29 -2.00
N ASN A 57 9.95 12.15 -1.57
CA ASN A 57 8.77 12.35 -2.41
C ASN A 57 7.90 13.50 -1.88
N PRO A 58 8.41 14.75 -1.84
CA PRO A 58 7.66 15.91 -1.34
C PRO A 58 6.48 16.30 -2.26
N GLU A 59 6.34 15.73 -3.46
CA GLU A 59 5.12 15.89 -4.25
C GLU A 59 3.89 15.20 -3.61
N ASN A 60 4.11 14.26 -2.68
CA ASN A 60 3.07 13.74 -1.78
C ASN A 60 2.48 14.82 -0.84
N GLU A 61 3.02 16.05 -0.84
CA GLU A 61 2.45 17.19 -0.16
C GLU A 61 1.18 17.73 -0.84
N ARG A 62 1.00 17.53 -2.16
CA ARG A 62 -0.14 18.07 -2.92
C ARG A 62 -0.81 17.03 -3.83
N ASN A 63 -2.09 16.76 -3.52
CA ASN A 63 -3.15 16.23 -4.40
C ASN A 63 -3.00 14.89 -5.15
N LEU A 64 -1.84 14.21 -5.14
CA LEU A 64 -1.69 12.78 -5.52
C LEU A 64 -1.51 11.86 -4.30
N LYS A 65 -2.00 12.35 -3.15
CA LYS A 65 -1.56 12.04 -1.79
C LYS A 65 -2.11 10.73 -1.22
N ASP A 66 -3.37 10.43 -1.50
CA ASP A 66 -4.09 9.40 -0.74
C ASP A 66 -3.76 7.99 -1.27
N GLN A 67 -3.53 7.84 -2.58
CA GLN A 67 -3.18 6.56 -3.18
C GLN A 67 -1.86 6.02 -2.64
N HIS A 68 -0.83 6.88 -2.67
CA HIS A 68 0.49 6.57 -2.16
C HIS A 68 0.49 6.36 -0.65
N CYS A 69 -0.25 7.17 0.13
CA CYS A 69 -0.42 6.95 1.57
C CYS A 69 -1.02 5.57 1.87
N ASN A 70 -2.06 5.16 1.13
CA ASN A 70 -2.73 3.89 1.33
C ASN A 70 -1.85 2.70 0.93
N LEU A 71 -1.14 2.77 -0.21
CA LEU A 71 -0.16 1.75 -0.61
C LEU A 71 0.96 1.65 0.43
N LEU A 72 1.50 2.78 0.87
CA LEU A 72 2.53 2.81 1.91
C LEU A 72 2.03 2.18 3.21
N SER A 73 0.78 2.45 3.59
CA SER A 73 0.14 1.87 4.77
C SER A 73 -0.01 0.36 4.67
N LEU A 74 -0.45 -0.13 3.52
CA LEU A 74 -0.57 -1.57 3.23
C LEU A 74 0.79 -2.27 3.27
N TRP A 75 1.83 -1.65 2.70
CA TRP A 75 3.19 -2.19 2.72
C TRP A 75 3.73 -2.28 4.14
N ILE A 76 3.62 -1.20 4.94
CA ILE A 76 4.09 -1.20 6.34
C ILE A 76 3.40 -2.31 7.12
N TYR A 77 2.08 -2.44 6.99
CA TYR A 77 1.33 -3.48 7.69
C TYR A 77 1.80 -4.88 7.29
N GLU A 78 1.97 -5.15 5.99
CA GLU A 78 2.47 -6.43 5.49
C GLU A 78 3.87 -6.76 6.03
N GLN A 79 4.78 -5.77 6.09
CA GLN A 79 6.13 -5.97 6.62
C GLN A 79 6.11 -6.25 8.12
N LEU A 80 5.33 -5.49 8.90
CA LEU A 80 5.21 -5.71 10.35
C LEU A 80 4.56 -7.06 10.68
N PHE A 81 3.54 -7.46 9.91
CA PHE A 81 2.86 -8.75 10.07
C PHE A 81 3.79 -9.97 9.92
N LYS A 82 4.92 -9.83 9.21
CA LYS A 82 5.95 -10.89 9.13
C LYS A 82 6.60 -11.19 10.48
N TYR A 83 6.61 -10.21 11.39
CA TYR A 83 7.33 -10.29 12.67
C TYR A 83 6.40 -10.29 13.89
N PHE A 84 5.23 -9.65 13.80
CA PHE A 84 4.27 -9.60 14.90
C PHE A 84 2.85 -9.91 14.41
N PRO A 85 2.19 -10.95 14.95
CA PRO A 85 0.76 -11.16 14.72
C PRO A 85 -0.09 -10.08 15.42
N ASP A 86 -0.91 -9.38 14.64
CA ASP A 86 -1.95 -8.38 14.93
C ASP A 86 -1.76 -7.36 16.07
N GLU A 87 -1.88 -7.73 17.35
CA GLU A 87 -1.99 -6.75 18.44
C GLU A 87 -0.67 -5.99 18.67
N ALA A 88 0.46 -6.67 18.52
CA ALA A 88 1.78 -6.08 18.63
C ALA A 88 2.13 -5.16 17.44
N ASN A 89 1.54 -5.37 16.25
CA ASN A 89 1.73 -4.45 15.11
C ASN A 89 1.21 -3.05 15.43
N ARG A 90 0.03 -2.95 16.06
CA ARG A 90 -0.58 -1.66 16.38
C ARG A 90 0.27 -0.85 17.37
N LEU A 91 0.86 -1.52 18.35
CA LEU A 91 1.74 -0.91 19.34
C LEU A 91 3.05 -0.44 18.69
N VAL A 92 3.67 -1.30 17.88
CA VAL A 92 4.89 -0.95 17.13
C VAL A 92 4.66 0.24 16.21
N LEU A 93 3.53 0.27 15.49
CA LEU A 93 3.14 1.43 14.69
C LEU A 93 3.02 2.68 15.57
N SER A 94 2.23 2.61 16.64
CA SER A 94 2.04 3.74 17.56
C SER A 94 3.39 4.29 18.08
N ASP A 95 4.34 3.42 18.43
CA ASP A 95 5.64 3.81 18.98
C ASP A 95 6.59 4.39 17.92
N ILE A 96 6.62 3.83 16.71
CA ILE A 96 7.37 4.41 15.58
C ILE A 96 6.90 5.85 15.30
N PHE A 97 5.63 6.16 15.56
CA PHE A 97 4.98 7.39 15.11
C PHE A 97 4.68 8.43 16.20
N ALA A 98 4.57 8.05 17.46
CA ALA A 98 4.35 8.98 18.58
C ALA A 98 5.44 10.07 18.68
N ASN A 99 6.61 9.84 18.09
CA ASN A 99 7.75 10.75 18.08
C ASN A 99 7.86 11.62 16.81
N ARG A 100 6.94 11.51 15.86
CA ARG A 100 6.92 12.33 14.63
C ARG A 100 5.71 13.26 14.62
N ASN A 101 5.89 14.49 15.10
CA ASN A 101 4.90 15.58 14.99
C ASN A 101 4.74 16.11 13.55
N ASP A 102 4.79 15.24 12.53
CA ASP A 102 4.59 15.62 11.14
C ASP A 102 3.13 15.34 10.72
N LEU A 103 2.40 16.40 10.40
CA LEU A 103 0.99 16.35 9.99
C LEU A 103 0.71 15.42 8.80
N GLN A 104 1.73 15.11 7.99
CA GLN A 104 1.61 14.22 6.83
C GLN A 104 1.74 12.76 7.21
N VAL A 105 2.71 12.45 8.07
CA VAL A 105 2.88 11.15 8.74
C VAL A 105 1.56 10.79 9.43
N ASP A 106 0.98 11.70 10.22
CA ASP A 106 -0.30 11.50 10.91
C ASP A 106 -1.48 11.21 9.97
N LYS A 107 -1.45 11.73 8.73
CA LYS A 107 -2.53 11.49 7.75
C LYS A 107 -2.41 10.13 7.10
N CYS A 108 -1.26 9.80 6.50
CA CYS A 108 -1.10 8.50 5.86
C CYS A 108 -1.26 7.35 6.86
N LEU A 109 -0.85 7.52 8.12
CA LEU A 109 -0.75 6.39 9.04
C LEU A 109 -2.00 6.09 9.85
N ARG A 110 -2.96 7.02 9.91
CA ARG A 110 -4.32 6.74 10.44
C ARG A 110 -4.97 5.57 9.70
N ASP A 111 -4.59 5.37 8.45
CA ASP A 111 -5.14 4.38 7.55
C ASP A 111 -4.55 2.97 7.82
N VAL A 112 -3.34 2.86 8.39
CA VAL A 112 -2.72 1.57 8.77
C VAL A 112 -3.49 0.85 9.88
N ILE A 113 -4.01 1.59 10.87
CA ILE A 113 -4.72 1.03 12.03
C ILE A 113 -5.97 0.23 11.57
N VAL A 114 -6.53 0.60 10.42
CA VAL A 114 -7.72 0.00 9.81
C VAL A 114 -7.43 -1.36 9.18
N LEU A 115 -6.16 -1.77 9.04
CA LEU A 115 -5.78 -3.04 8.40
C LEU A 115 -5.75 -4.24 9.35
N SER A 116 -6.08 -4.04 10.62
CA SER A 116 -5.99 -5.02 11.68
C SER A 116 -7.15 -6.04 11.74
N TYR A 117 -7.63 -6.46 10.56
CA TYR A 117 -8.68 -7.45 10.38
C TYR A 117 -8.10 -8.77 9.83
N ASP A 118 -8.72 -9.90 10.15
CA ASP A 118 -8.30 -11.25 9.68
C ASP A 118 -8.15 -11.36 8.15
N ASN A 119 -8.87 -10.54 7.39
CA ASN A 119 -8.89 -10.53 5.93
C ASN A 119 -8.01 -9.44 5.28
N TRP A 120 -7.04 -8.87 6.01
CA TRP A 120 -6.20 -7.77 5.54
C TRP A 120 -5.54 -8.03 4.18
N LYS A 121 -5.14 -9.29 3.89
CA LYS A 121 -4.55 -9.68 2.59
C LYS A 121 -5.52 -9.50 1.45
N GLU A 122 -6.77 -9.96 1.59
CA GLU A 122 -7.81 -9.78 0.58
C GLU A 122 -8.18 -8.29 0.41
N ARG A 123 -8.15 -7.51 1.49
CA ARG A 123 -8.34 -6.05 1.44
C ARG A 123 -7.23 -5.34 0.68
N LYS A 124 -5.97 -5.71 0.96
CA LYS A 124 -4.79 -5.25 0.22
C LYS A 124 -4.92 -5.60 -1.26
N ASP A 125 -5.22 -6.86 -1.57
CA ASP A 125 -5.40 -7.33 -2.94
C ASP A 125 -6.49 -6.56 -3.70
N LEU A 126 -7.62 -6.24 -3.04
CA LEU A 126 -8.65 -5.41 -3.63
C LEU A 126 -8.14 -4.00 -3.90
N TYR A 127 -7.45 -3.38 -2.94
CA TYR A 127 -6.92 -2.04 -3.12
C TYR A 127 -5.86 -1.95 -4.23
N ASP A 128 -4.93 -2.90 -4.26
CA ASP A 128 -3.91 -3.02 -5.30
C ASP A 128 -4.56 -3.14 -6.68
N TYR A 129 -5.60 -3.99 -6.80
CA TYR A 129 -6.39 -4.09 -8.02
C TYR A 129 -7.07 -2.76 -8.40
N CYS A 130 -7.64 -2.04 -7.44
CA CYS A 130 -8.28 -0.75 -7.70
C CYS A 130 -7.27 0.27 -8.27
N VAL A 131 -6.06 0.32 -7.71
CA VAL A 131 -4.97 1.17 -8.17
C VAL A 131 -4.55 0.78 -9.58
N ASP A 132 -4.25 -0.50 -9.79
CA ASP A 132 -3.75 -0.98 -11.08
C ASP A 132 -4.77 -0.74 -12.19
N TYR A 133 -6.04 -1.10 -11.95
CA TYR A 133 -7.11 -0.88 -12.90
C TYR A 133 -7.34 0.60 -13.20
N HIS A 134 -7.23 1.48 -12.19
CA HIS A 134 -7.39 2.91 -12.39
C HIS A 134 -6.35 3.44 -13.38
N GLU A 135 -5.09 3.10 -13.16
CA GLU A 135 -3.95 3.55 -13.97
C GLU A 135 -3.94 2.95 -15.38
N PHE A 136 -4.47 1.74 -15.58
CA PHE A 136 -4.62 1.15 -16.91
C PHE A 136 -5.39 2.07 -17.88
N ASN A 137 -6.35 2.87 -17.37
CA ASN A 137 -7.11 3.80 -18.20
C ASN A 137 -6.28 4.98 -18.73
N PHE A 138 -5.08 5.20 -18.18
CA PHE A 138 -4.18 6.28 -18.56
C PHE A 138 -2.92 5.79 -19.29
N LEU A 139 -2.79 4.48 -19.48
CA LEU A 139 -1.72 3.93 -20.29
C LEU A 139 -1.94 4.34 -21.76
N ASN A 140 -0.85 4.69 -22.45
CA ASN A 140 -0.89 5.07 -23.86
C ASN A 140 -0.45 3.93 -24.80
N ASP A 141 -0.04 2.78 -24.25
CA ASP A 141 0.53 1.65 -25.00
C ASP A 141 -0.30 0.38 -24.80
N PHE A 142 -1.24 0.17 -25.72
CA PHE A 142 -2.16 -0.97 -25.76
C PHE A 142 -1.84 -1.90 -26.93
N SER A 143 -0.65 -2.51 -26.93
CA SER A 143 -0.40 -3.63 -27.84
C SER A 143 -1.35 -4.80 -27.51
N ASP A 144 -1.70 -5.61 -28.52
CA ASP A 144 -2.57 -6.78 -28.33
C ASP A 144 -2.05 -7.75 -27.25
N GLU A 145 -0.73 -7.84 -27.11
CA GLU A 145 -0.08 -8.66 -26.08
C GLU A 145 -0.33 -8.10 -24.67
N LYS A 146 -0.13 -6.79 -24.47
CA LYS A 146 -0.40 -6.12 -23.19
C LYS A 146 -1.88 -6.17 -22.81
N CYS A 147 -2.78 -6.03 -23.79
CA CYS A 147 -4.21 -6.17 -23.54
C CYS A 147 -4.57 -7.55 -22.98
N LYS A 148 -4.05 -8.64 -23.57
CA LYS A 148 -4.26 -10.01 -23.08
C LYS A 148 -3.71 -10.22 -21.67
N GLU A 149 -2.55 -9.63 -21.40
CA GLU A 149 -1.94 -9.63 -20.07
C GLU A 149 -2.84 -8.95 -19.03
N TYR A 150 -3.38 -7.76 -19.33
CA TYR A 150 -4.30 -7.06 -18.43
C TYR A 150 -5.63 -7.79 -18.27
N GLU A 151 -6.21 -8.32 -19.35
CA GLU A 151 -7.43 -9.13 -19.28
C GLU A 151 -7.27 -10.30 -18.32
N LYS A 152 -6.15 -11.03 -18.43
CA LYS A 152 -5.84 -12.14 -17.53
C LYS A 152 -5.72 -11.70 -16.08
N TYR A 153 -5.01 -10.62 -15.81
CA TYR A 153 -4.88 -10.07 -14.46
C TYR A 153 -6.25 -9.67 -13.87
N ILE A 154 -7.09 -9.03 -14.69
CA ILE A 154 -8.45 -8.62 -14.31
C ILE A 154 -9.32 -9.84 -14.00
N GLU A 155 -9.24 -10.90 -14.80
CA GLU A 155 -9.96 -12.16 -14.56
C GLU A 155 -9.50 -12.84 -13.26
N GLU A 156 -8.19 -12.89 -13.01
CA GLU A 156 -7.59 -13.45 -11.78
C GLU A 156 -8.07 -12.70 -10.52
N LYS A 157 -8.29 -11.38 -10.60
CA LYS A 157 -8.78 -10.56 -9.48
C LYS A 157 -10.30 -10.51 -9.36
N SER A 158 -11.04 -11.03 -10.34
CA SER A 158 -12.51 -11.03 -10.35
C SER A 158 -13.20 -11.63 -9.10
N PRO A 159 -12.66 -12.67 -8.43
CA PRO A 159 -13.31 -13.23 -7.24
C PRO A 159 -13.36 -12.27 -6.05
N LEU A 160 -12.47 -11.27 -5.98
CA LEU A 160 -12.50 -10.25 -4.92
C LEU A 160 -13.82 -9.47 -4.90
N TYR A 161 -14.47 -9.33 -6.06
CA TYR A 161 -15.73 -8.60 -6.18
C TYR A 161 -16.95 -9.36 -5.64
N ASP A 162 -16.84 -10.67 -5.40
CA ASP A 162 -17.89 -11.43 -4.72
C ASP A 162 -17.99 -11.05 -3.24
N LYS A 163 -16.91 -10.50 -2.67
CA LYS A 163 -16.80 -10.04 -1.29
C LYS A 163 -16.57 -8.53 -1.19
N TYR A 164 -16.78 -7.77 -2.26
CA TYR A 164 -16.39 -6.36 -2.38
C TYR A 164 -16.78 -5.53 -1.16
N ASP A 165 -18.06 -5.55 -0.77
CA ASP A 165 -18.56 -4.74 0.34
C ASP A 165 -17.88 -5.06 1.67
N SER A 166 -17.50 -6.33 1.88
CA SER A 166 -16.79 -6.75 3.10
C SER A 166 -15.31 -6.39 3.08
N LEU A 167 -14.69 -6.36 1.89
CA LEU A 167 -13.27 -6.07 1.70
C LEU A 167 -12.98 -4.57 1.57
N TYR A 168 -13.97 -3.78 1.16
CA TYR A 168 -13.83 -2.34 0.97
C TYR A 168 -13.41 -1.63 2.26
N MET A 169 -12.39 -0.79 2.17
CA MET A 169 -11.83 -0.06 3.31
C MET A 169 -12.38 1.36 3.36
N GLN A 170 -13.44 1.58 4.14
CA GLN A 170 -14.07 2.90 4.24
C GLN A 170 -13.10 4.03 4.65
N ALA A 171 -12.06 3.71 5.42
CA ALA A 171 -11.04 4.70 5.77
C ALA A 171 -10.33 5.31 4.55
N TYR A 172 -10.21 4.52 3.48
CA TYR A 172 -9.52 4.91 2.26
C TYR A 172 -10.45 5.67 1.29
N GLU A 173 -11.73 5.87 1.62
CA GLU A 173 -12.70 6.62 0.80
C GLU A 173 -12.37 8.10 0.58
N LYS A 174 -11.44 8.65 1.36
CA LYS A 174 -10.89 10.00 1.11
C LYS A 174 -10.22 10.06 -0.25
N ASP A 175 -9.67 8.92 -0.70
CA ASP A 175 -9.20 8.77 -2.05
C ASP A 175 -10.38 8.71 -3.04
N VAL A 176 -10.48 9.76 -3.86
CA VAL A 176 -11.53 9.90 -4.87
C VAL A 176 -11.45 8.79 -5.91
N PHE A 177 -10.27 8.25 -6.23
CA PHE A 177 -10.18 7.13 -7.17
C PHE A 177 -10.75 5.86 -6.53
N TYR A 178 -10.52 5.62 -5.24
CA TYR A 178 -10.95 4.38 -4.58
C TYR A 178 -12.47 4.24 -4.55
N LYS A 179 -13.21 5.36 -4.46
CA LYS A 179 -14.68 5.38 -4.63
C LYS A 179 -15.14 4.87 -6.00
N LYS A 180 -14.33 5.04 -7.05
CA LYS A 180 -14.62 4.51 -8.39
C LYS A 180 -14.41 3.01 -8.48
N CYS A 181 -13.68 2.41 -7.53
CA CYS A 181 -13.34 0.99 -7.60
C CYS A 181 -14.56 0.06 -7.65
N LYS A 182 -15.70 0.45 -7.07
CA LYS A 182 -16.95 -0.31 -7.20
C LYS A 182 -17.40 -0.53 -8.65
N TYR A 183 -16.95 0.31 -9.58
CA TYR A 183 -17.24 0.22 -11.01
C TYR A 183 -16.19 -0.59 -11.79
N TYR A 184 -15.09 -0.99 -11.17
CA TYR A 184 -14.06 -1.82 -11.81
C TYR A 184 -14.39 -3.32 -11.72
N ASN A 185 -15.63 -3.67 -11.36
CA ASN A 185 -16.04 -5.07 -11.26
C ASN A 185 -16.00 -5.75 -12.64
N PRO A 186 -15.10 -6.71 -12.87
CA PRO A 186 -14.95 -7.33 -14.20
C PRO A 186 -16.13 -8.21 -14.60
N LYS A 187 -16.95 -8.64 -13.64
CA LYS A 187 -18.17 -9.42 -13.88
C LYS A 187 -19.35 -8.55 -14.34
N LYS A 188 -19.29 -7.24 -14.11
CA LYS A 188 -20.26 -6.26 -14.60
C LYS A 188 -19.68 -5.58 -15.83
N ARG A 189 -19.59 -6.28 -16.96
CA ARG A 189 -19.29 -5.61 -18.23
C ARG A 189 -20.44 -4.64 -18.54
N ASN A 190 -20.12 -3.34 -18.56
CA ASN A 190 -21.02 -2.32 -19.08
C ASN A 190 -21.24 -2.61 -20.57
N THR A 191 -22.42 -3.14 -20.90
CA THR A 191 -22.98 -3.13 -22.25
C THR A 191 -23.35 -1.71 -22.66
#